data_AF-A0A9W7ZX75-F1
#
_entry.id   AF-A0A9W7ZX75-F1
#
_cell.length_a   1.000
_cell.length_b   1.000
_cell.length_c   1.000
_cell.angle_alpha   90.00
_cell.angle_beta   90.00
_cell.angle_gamma   90.00
#
_symmetry.space_group_name_H-M   'P 1'
#
loop_
_entity.id
_entity.type
_entity.pdbx_description
1 polymer ?
#
loop_
_entity_poly.entity_id
_entity_poly.type
_entity_poly.pdbx_seq_one_letter_code
_entity_poly.pdbx_strand_id
1 'polypeptide(L)'
;MLTKNLAVRVRQQAIDQMRAKLLRTKPVWFDAVTRIPPGPTIVRDPSLFSTNVRLPFERAADKAAAKGEAAPPAPQQAKPALYVAPKWRARAERTTATKSAGRTTTEAGEKTSEFATAAETAAATGITLVPSHPVVGTPWSTPRTASHHKLRTRPPKPPQIVFPEDQLRRRFYQDHPHELLRPRSVQETTNGVNRTDWSQLHDPIRYPGPVTGEHVIQHQLYLMRTHRLTEQAAYARAVGQFYRIRAREDLERKVAEEQAYHFGAKPLVSDAEINLRLEAKQLSKSDKVLEEKEAIRRMQSASAEKNFKNTEAGGVFS
;
A
#
# COMPACT_ATOMS: atom_id res chain seq x y z
N MET A 1 -1.45 -1.51 -38.43
CA MET A 1 -2.71 -1.78 -39.16
C MET A 1 -2.97 -0.60 -40.08
N LEU A 2 -2.92 -0.78 -41.41
CA LEU A 2 -3.41 0.25 -42.32
C LEU A 2 -4.91 0.47 -42.04
N THR A 3 -5.32 1.70 -41.80
CA THR A 3 -6.70 2.07 -41.48
C THR A 3 -7.58 1.79 -42.69
N LYS A 4 -8.27 0.64 -42.70
CA LYS A 4 -9.26 0.30 -43.72
C LYS A 4 -10.52 1.14 -43.49
N ASN A 5 -10.55 2.36 -44.04
CA ASN A 5 -11.71 3.28 -44.00
C ASN A 5 -12.94 2.75 -44.77
N LEU A 6 -12.85 1.58 -45.39
CA LEU A 6 -13.94 0.90 -46.10
C LEU A 6 -15.15 0.68 -45.18
N ALA A 7 -14.94 0.30 -43.92
CA ALA A 7 -16.02 0.01 -42.97
C ALA A 7 -16.90 1.22 -42.64
N VAL A 8 -16.32 2.44 -42.62
CA VAL A 8 -17.07 3.68 -42.38
C VAL A 8 -17.74 4.20 -43.66
N ARG A 9 -17.20 3.81 -44.83
CA ARG A 9 -17.66 4.28 -46.15
C ARG A 9 -18.69 3.37 -46.82
N VAL A 10 -19.23 2.37 -46.12
CA VAL A 10 -20.21 1.40 -46.66
C VAL A 10 -21.43 2.10 -47.28
N ARG A 11 -21.93 3.18 -46.66
CA ARG A 11 -23.00 4.01 -47.24
C ARG A 11 -22.59 4.62 -48.58
N GLN A 12 -21.40 5.20 -48.66
CA GLN A 12 -20.89 5.82 -49.87
C GLN A 12 -20.71 4.78 -50.98
N GLN A 13 -20.14 3.62 -50.65
CA GLN A 13 -20.01 2.50 -51.60
C GLN A 13 -21.36 2.03 -52.12
N ALA A 14 -22.38 1.93 -51.26
CA ALA A 14 -23.74 1.58 -51.70
C ALA A 14 -24.36 2.65 -52.60
N ILE A 15 -24.13 3.95 -52.33
CA ILE A 15 -24.54 5.04 -53.22
C ILE A 15 -23.89 4.88 -54.60
N ASP A 16 -22.58 4.61 -54.63
CA ASP A 16 -21.83 4.47 -55.87
C ASP A 16 -22.30 3.24 -56.67
N GLN A 17 -22.58 2.12 -56.01
CA GLN A 17 -23.13 0.91 -56.64
C GLN A 17 -24.55 1.09 -57.18
N MET A 18 -25.41 1.84 -56.48
CA MET A 18 -26.75 2.19 -56.99
C MET A 18 -26.67 3.13 -58.19
N ARG A 19 -25.77 4.13 -58.16
CA ARG A 19 -25.52 5.06 -59.29
C ARG A 19 -25.02 4.34 -60.54
N ALA A 20 -24.09 3.40 -60.36
CA ALA A 20 -23.56 2.56 -61.42
C ALA A 20 -24.55 1.46 -61.87
N LYS A 21 -25.76 1.42 -61.29
CA LYS A 21 -26.82 0.42 -61.55
C LYS A 21 -26.41 -1.03 -61.26
N LEU A 22 -25.38 -1.25 -60.42
CA LEU A 22 -25.02 -2.59 -59.91
C LEU A 22 -26.03 -3.06 -58.84
N LEU A 23 -26.51 -2.13 -58.00
CA LEU A 23 -27.60 -2.39 -57.06
C LEU A 23 -28.90 -1.82 -57.61
N ARG A 24 -29.88 -2.70 -57.84
CA ARG A 24 -31.21 -2.32 -58.36
C ARG A 24 -32.12 -1.72 -57.29
N THR A 25 -32.02 -2.25 -56.07
CA THR A 25 -32.82 -1.83 -54.93
C THR A 25 -31.91 -1.33 -53.83
N LYS A 26 -32.42 -0.34 -53.09
CA LYS A 26 -31.74 0.20 -51.93
C LYS A 26 -31.69 -0.84 -50.80
N PRO A 27 -30.53 -1.07 -50.18
CA PRO A 27 -30.43 -2.00 -49.04
C PRO A 27 -31.28 -1.53 -47.85
N VAL A 28 -31.84 -2.48 -47.11
CA VAL A 28 -32.72 -2.21 -45.95
C VAL A 28 -32.05 -1.34 -44.89
N TRP A 29 -30.75 -1.54 -44.66
CA TRP A 29 -29.97 -0.76 -43.68
C TRP A 29 -29.62 0.66 -44.13
N PHE A 30 -29.76 1.00 -45.42
CA PHE A 30 -29.28 2.27 -45.97
C PHE A 30 -29.99 3.48 -45.33
N ASP A 31 -31.29 3.38 -45.10
CA ASP A 31 -32.06 4.43 -44.43
C ASP A 31 -31.61 4.65 -42.99
N ALA A 32 -31.38 3.56 -42.26
CA ALA A 32 -30.90 3.62 -40.88
C ALA A 32 -29.53 4.30 -40.78
N VAL A 33 -28.57 3.94 -41.63
CA VAL A 33 -27.22 4.54 -41.65
C VAL A 33 -27.23 5.97 -42.19
N THR A 34 -28.22 6.33 -43.02
CA THR A 34 -28.39 7.72 -43.47
C THR A 34 -28.95 8.60 -42.38
N ARG A 35 -29.84 8.07 -41.52
CA ARG A 35 -30.36 8.78 -40.34
C ARG A 35 -29.32 8.93 -39.24
N ILE A 36 -28.49 7.92 -39.03
CA ILE A 36 -27.45 7.89 -38.00
C ILE A 36 -26.11 7.57 -38.68
N PRO A 37 -25.40 8.57 -39.22
CA PRO A 37 -24.11 8.35 -39.86
C PRO A 37 -23.06 7.90 -38.82
N PRO A 38 -22.12 7.02 -39.19
CA PRO A 38 -21.03 6.63 -38.31
C PRO A 38 -20.14 7.84 -37.98
N GLY A 39 -19.59 7.88 -36.76
CA GLY A 39 -18.72 8.97 -36.29
C GLY A 39 -17.52 9.20 -37.24
N PRO A 40 -17.21 10.45 -37.60
CA PRO A 40 -16.27 10.77 -38.68
C PRO A 40 -14.77 10.62 -38.31
N THR A 41 -14.42 10.44 -37.04
CA THR A 41 -13.06 10.75 -36.57
C THR A 41 -12.30 9.51 -36.06
N ILE A 42 -11.32 9.08 -36.85
CA ILE A 42 -10.15 8.31 -36.39
C ILE A 42 -9.03 9.27 -35.92
N VAL A 43 -9.33 10.58 -35.90
CA VAL A 43 -8.42 11.62 -35.43
C VAL A 43 -8.20 11.42 -33.93
N ARG A 44 -6.93 11.46 -33.51
CA ARG A 44 -6.56 11.39 -32.10
C ARG A 44 -6.65 12.80 -31.52
N ASP A 45 -7.76 13.08 -30.85
CA ASP A 45 -7.94 14.36 -30.19
C ASP A 45 -7.04 14.46 -28.95
N PRO A 46 -6.41 15.63 -28.70
CA PRO A 46 -5.66 15.85 -27.48
C PRO A 46 -6.63 15.84 -26.28
N SER A 47 -6.29 15.09 -25.23
CA SER A 47 -7.07 15.12 -23.99
C SER A 47 -6.89 16.46 -23.28
N LEU A 48 -7.99 17.17 -23.02
CA LEU A 48 -8.01 18.40 -22.20
C LEU A 48 -8.15 18.10 -20.70
N PHE A 49 -8.36 16.84 -20.34
CA PHE A 49 -8.58 16.42 -18.96
C PHE A 49 -7.26 16.41 -18.19
N SER A 50 -7.19 17.11 -17.06
CA SER A 50 -6.03 17.06 -16.16
C SER A 50 -6.50 16.65 -14.78
N THR A 51 -5.90 15.58 -14.25
CA THR A 51 -6.18 14.97 -12.95
C THR A 51 -5.31 15.52 -11.83
N ASN A 52 -4.33 16.36 -12.15
CA ASN A 52 -3.47 17.03 -11.16
C ASN A 52 -4.21 18.17 -10.43
N VAL A 53 -5.41 17.88 -9.92
CA VAL A 53 -6.16 18.80 -9.08
C VAL A 53 -5.55 18.72 -7.68
N ARG A 54 -4.49 19.52 -7.42
CA ARG A 54 -3.97 19.73 -6.06
C ARG A 54 -5.09 20.25 -5.16
N LEU A 55 -5.12 19.80 -3.91
CA LEU A 55 -6.12 20.23 -2.95
C LEU A 55 -5.96 21.73 -2.65
N PRO A 56 -7.02 22.47 -2.31
CA PRO A 56 -6.94 23.93 -2.10
C PRO A 56 -5.90 24.36 -1.05
N PHE A 57 -5.66 23.56 -0.02
CA PHE A 57 -4.65 23.86 1.00
C PHE A 57 -3.21 23.57 0.53
N GLU A 58 -3.01 22.59 -0.37
CA GLU A 58 -1.71 22.37 -1.02
C GLU A 58 -1.37 23.56 -1.94
N ARG A 59 -2.38 24.05 -2.68
CA ARG A 59 -2.22 25.28 -3.49
C ARG A 59 -1.91 26.49 -2.63
N ALA A 60 -2.52 26.60 -1.44
CA ALA A 60 -2.25 27.68 -0.51
C ALA A 60 -0.82 27.59 0.07
N ALA A 61 -0.35 26.40 0.41
CA ALA A 61 1.01 26.16 0.87
C ALA A 61 2.05 26.47 -0.22
N ASP A 62 1.82 26.04 -1.46
CA ASP A 62 2.67 26.36 -2.60
C ASP A 62 2.71 27.87 -2.89
N LYS A 63 1.57 28.56 -2.76
CA LYS A 63 1.47 30.01 -2.97
C LYS A 63 2.15 30.80 -1.86
N ALA A 64 2.12 30.31 -0.61
CA ALA A 64 2.88 30.86 0.51
C ALA A 64 4.38 30.63 0.32
N ALA A 65 4.79 29.43 -0.08
CA ALA A 65 6.18 29.10 -0.41
C ALA A 65 6.72 29.93 -1.59
N ALA A 66 5.91 30.16 -2.63
CA ALA A 66 6.27 30.99 -3.77
C ALA A 66 6.37 32.49 -3.45
N LYS A 67 5.73 32.95 -2.37
CA LYS A 67 5.82 34.34 -1.88
C LYS A 67 6.98 34.57 -0.90
N GLY A 68 7.73 33.53 -0.51
CA GLY A 68 8.77 33.63 0.53
C GLY A 68 8.20 33.96 1.91
N GLU A 69 6.88 33.81 2.10
CA GLU A 69 6.18 34.13 3.33
C GLU A 69 6.22 32.87 4.21
N ALA A 70 6.85 32.98 5.39
CA ALA A 70 6.95 31.87 6.32
C ALA A 70 5.55 31.33 6.59
N ALA A 71 5.37 30.01 6.41
CA ALA A 71 4.10 29.33 6.62
C ALA A 71 3.50 29.80 7.96
N PRO A 72 2.19 30.12 8.01
CA PRO A 72 1.56 30.52 9.27
C PRO A 72 1.89 29.46 10.33
N PRO A 73 2.31 29.87 11.55
CA PRO A 73 2.69 28.92 12.57
C PRO A 73 1.52 27.96 12.73
N ALA A 74 1.79 26.66 12.53
CA ALA A 74 0.81 25.62 12.77
C ALA A 74 0.16 25.92 14.14
N PRO A 75 -1.18 25.91 14.25
CA PRO A 75 -1.81 26.08 15.56
C PRO A 75 -1.15 25.07 16.49
N GLN A 76 -0.60 25.58 17.60
CA GLN A 76 0.23 24.84 18.53
C GLN A 76 -0.41 23.48 18.75
N GLN A 77 0.24 22.46 18.19
CA GLN A 77 -0.20 21.10 18.29
C GLN A 77 -0.13 20.75 19.77
N ALA A 78 -1.28 20.71 20.44
CA ALA A 78 -1.38 19.95 21.67
C ALA A 78 -0.92 18.54 21.30
N LYS A 79 0.23 18.12 21.86
CA LYS A 79 0.75 16.77 21.69
C LYS A 79 -0.44 15.82 21.88
N PRO A 80 -0.88 15.06 20.86
CA PRO A 80 -1.89 14.06 21.10
C PRO A 80 -1.31 13.14 22.16
N ALA A 81 -2.05 12.90 23.25
CA ALA A 81 -1.66 11.94 24.26
C ALA A 81 -1.24 10.66 23.52
N LEU A 82 0.05 10.36 23.58
CA LEU A 82 0.65 9.23 22.87
C LEU A 82 -0.16 7.99 23.26
N TYR A 83 -0.91 7.47 22.29
CA TYR A 83 -1.37 6.10 22.38
C TYR A 83 -0.11 5.23 22.33
N VAL A 84 0.35 4.81 23.50
CA VAL A 84 1.42 3.82 23.64
C VAL A 84 0.81 2.49 23.21
N ALA A 85 0.97 2.15 21.93
CA ALA A 85 0.74 0.78 21.50
C ALA A 85 1.63 -0.15 22.34
N PRO A 86 1.09 -1.21 22.97
CA PRO A 86 1.91 -2.14 23.73
C PRO A 86 2.92 -2.80 22.78
N LYS A 87 4.21 -2.59 23.07
CA LYS A 87 5.31 -3.26 22.37
C LYS A 87 5.21 -4.76 22.67
N TRP A 88 4.69 -5.54 21.73
CA TRP A 88 4.92 -6.97 21.71
C TRP A 88 6.41 -7.18 21.40
N ARG A 89 7.22 -7.43 22.43
CA ARG A 89 8.57 -7.99 22.23
C ARG A 89 8.45 -9.50 22.34
N ALA A 90 8.67 -10.17 21.22
CA ALA A 90 9.04 -11.58 21.20
C ALA A 90 10.30 -11.76 22.07
N ARG A 91 10.13 -12.37 23.24
CA ARG A 91 11.23 -12.82 24.09
C ARG A 91 11.76 -14.11 23.49
N ALA A 92 12.77 -14.01 22.63
CA ALA A 92 13.58 -15.16 22.26
C ALA A 92 14.35 -15.62 23.51
N GLU A 93 13.99 -16.79 24.02
CA GLU A 93 14.73 -17.50 25.04
C GLU A 93 16.10 -17.88 24.46
N ARG A 94 17.15 -17.21 24.94
CA ARG A 94 18.52 -17.67 24.78
C ARG A 94 18.80 -18.64 25.92
N THR A 95 18.69 -19.93 25.62
CA THR A 95 19.35 -20.98 26.40
C THR A 95 20.86 -20.73 26.32
N THR A 96 21.48 -20.41 27.45
CA THR A 96 22.95 -20.39 27.56
C THR A 96 23.36 -21.59 28.40
N ALA A 97 24.26 -22.36 27.79
CA ALA A 97 24.81 -23.59 28.28
C ALA A 97 25.53 -23.38 29.63
N THR A 98 25.28 -24.32 30.53
CA THR A 98 26.09 -24.63 31.70
C THR A 98 27.54 -24.86 31.31
N LYS A 99 28.46 -24.03 31.81
CA LYS A 99 29.88 -24.34 31.92
C LYS A 99 30.31 -24.15 33.37
N SER A 100 30.59 -25.27 34.02
CA SER A 100 31.25 -25.41 35.30
C SER A 100 32.67 -24.85 35.25
N ALA A 101 33.04 -24.05 36.25
CA ALA A 101 34.38 -24.02 36.86
C ALA A 101 34.49 -22.89 37.92
N GLY A 102 34.86 -23.28 39.14
CA GLY A 102 35.78 -22.54 40.01
C GLY A 102 35.27 -21.30 40.76
N ARG A 103 35.01 -21.45 42.06
CA ARG A 103 35.09 -20.33 43.02
C ARG A 103 35.66 -20.81 44.36
N THR A 104 36.79 -20.22 44.74
CA THR A 104 37.33 -20.19 46.10
C THR A 104 37.79 -18.75 46.37
N THR A 105 37.30 -18.18 47.50
CA THR A 105 38.00 -17.33 48.50
C THR A 105 38.84 -16.12 48.05
N THR A 106 38.97 -14.97 48.73
CA THR A 106 38.51 -14.34 49.98
C THR A 106 39.22 -12.95 50.04
N GLU A 107 38.63 -11.95 50.72
CA GLU A 107 39.27 -10.73 51.31
C GLU A 107 40.00 -9.73 50.38
N ALA A 108 40.25 -8.45 50.70
CA ALA A 108 39.84 -7.44 51.68
C ALA A 108 40.52 -6.13 51.21
N GLY A 109 40.05 -4.94 51.64
CA GLY A 109 40.86 -3.71 51.54
C GLY A 109 40.10 -2.41 51.38
N GLU A 110 39.83 -1.76 52.51
CA GLU A 110 39.35 -0.38 52.68
C GLU A 110 40.37 0.70 52.26
N LYS A 111 39.85 1.91 51.98
CA LYS A 111 40.29 3.27 52.42
C LYS A 111 39.62 4.32 51.50
N THR A 112 38.69 5.17 51.96
CA THR A 112 38.87 6.55 52.53
C THR A 112 39.83 7.41 51.70
N SER A 113 39.61 8.68 51.31
CA SER A 113 39.00 9.88 51.93
C SER A 113 39.13 11.03 50.90
N GLU A 114 38.10 11.87 50.68
CA GLU A 114 38.03 13.32 51.04
C GLU A 114 38.68 14.37 50.10
N PHE A 115 38.08 15.56 50.13
CA PHE A 115 38.49 16.89 49.60
C PHE A 115 38.44 17.10 48.07
N ALA A 116 38.14 18.27 47.52
CA ALA A 116 37.46 19.50 47.93
C ALA A 116 37.29 20.36 46.68
N THR A 117 36.40 21.33 46.78
CA THR A 117 36.20 22.51 45.95
C THR A 117 37.47 23.21 45.45
N ALA A 118 37.50 23.64 44.19
CA ALA A 118 37.99 24.97 43.79
C ALA A 118 37.58 25.29 42.35
N ALA A 119 36.99 26.47 42.19
CA ALA A 119 36.86 27.15 40.93
C ALA A 119 38.20 27.76 40.50
N GLU A 120 38.21 28.17 39.23
CA GLU A 120 38.91 29.35 38.70
C GLU A 120 40.20 29.16 37.87
N THR A 121 40.11 29.80 36.69
CA THR A 121 41.12 30.56 35.92
C THR A 121 42.17 29.92 35.00
N ALA A 122 42.39 30.67 33.91
CA ALA A 122 43.43 30.64 32.87
C ALA A 122 43.30 29.56 31.77
N ALA A 123 42.81 29.89 30.58
CA ALA A 123 43.43 30.70 29.50
C ALA A 123 44.39 29.91 28.59
N ALA A 124 44.22 30.16 27.29
CA ALA A 124 45.19 30.00 26.21
C ALA A 124 45.51 28.57 25.71
N THR A 125 44.71 28.11 24.76
CA THR A 125 45.27 27.50 23.54
C THR A 125 44.40 27.90 22.36
N GLY A 126 44.92 28.83 21.56
CA GLY A 126 44.29 29.33 20.36
C GLY A 126 44.25 28.24 19.30
N ILE A 127 43.03 27.84 18.93
CA ILE A 127 42.77 27.21 17.64
C ILE A 127 42.10 28.30 16.81
N THR A 128 42.86 28.85 15.87
CA THR A 128 42.37 29.79 14.86
C THR A 128 41.29 29.10 14.03
N LEU A 129 40.05 29.54 14.24
CA LEU A 129 38.89 29.18 13.43
C LEU A 129 39.10 29.80 12.04
N VAL A 130 39.37 28.95 11.05
CA VAL A 130 39.27 29.36 9.64
C VAL A 130 37.80 29.70 9.37
N PRO A 131 37.45 30.92 8.93
CA PRO A 131 36.07 31.24 8.59
C PRO A 131 35.69 30.44 7.34
N SER A 132 34.87 29.40 7.52
CA SER A 132 34.15 28.76 6.43
C SER A 132 33.26 29.81 5.76
N HIS A 133 33.65 30.23 4.56
CA HIS A 133 32.87 31.16 3.74
C HIS A 133 31.42 30.67 3.59
N PRO A 134 30.42 31.55 3.65
CA PRO A 134 29.07 31.20 3.30
C PRO A 134 29.06 30.81 1.82
N VAL A 135 28.66 29.58 1.51
CA VAL A 135 28.30 29.17 0.16
C VAL A 135 27.07 30.00 -0.23
N VAL A 136 27.32 31.13 -0.88
CA VAL A 136 26.30 31.95 -1.52
C VAL A 136 25.62 31.06 -2.55
N GLY A 137 24.40 30.62 -2.23
CA GLY A 137 23.53 29.94 -3.19
C GLY A 137 23.33 30.86 -4.38
N THR A 138 23.82 30.44 -5.54
CA THR A 138 23.62 31.16 -6.80
C THR A 138 22.12 31.32 -7.07
N PRO A 139 21.58 32.55 -7.20
CA PRO A 139 20.13 32.78 -7.31
C PRO A 139 19.55 32.52 -8.71
N TRP A 140 20.20 31.73 -9.54
CA TRP A 140 19.73 31.42 -10.89
C TRP A 140 19.87 29.94 -11.15
N SER A 141 18.89 29.18 -10.67
CA SER A 141 18.56 27.89 -11.27
C SER A 141 18.01 28.19 -12.66
N THR A 142 18.87 28.31 -13.67
CA THR A 142 18.43 28.36 -15.06
C THR A 142 17.59 27.12 -15.30
N PRO A 143 16.31 27.26 -15.72
CA PRO A 143 15.47 26.10 -15.99
C PRO A 143 16.21 25.26 -17.03
N ARG A 144 16.50 24.00 -16.66
CA ARG A 144 17.23 23.04 -17.49
C ARG A 144 16.65 23.12 -18.90
N THR A 145 17.38 23.69 -19.84
CA THR A 145 16.89 23.95 -21.19
C THR A 145 16.50 22.62 -21.80
N ALA A 146 15.20 22.46 -22.08
CA ALA A 146 14.70 21.25 -22.70
C ALA A 146 15.41 21.09 -24.05
N SER A 147 16.23 20.04 -24.18
CA SER A 147 17.02 19.84 -25.38
C SER A 147 16.10 19.87 -26.61
N HIS A 148 16.39 20.73 -27.58
CA HIS A 148 15.62 20.92 -28.81
C HIS A 148 15.59 19.67 -29.74
N HIS A 149 16.13 18.53 -29.30
CA HIS A 149 16.32 17.34 -30.12
C HIS A 149 15.08 16.46 -30.38
N LYS A 150 13.85 16.92 -30.06
CA LYS A 150 12.62 16.13 -30.25
C LYS A 150 11.45 16.97 -30.79
N LEU A 151 11.56 17.40 -32.05
CA LEU A 151 10.45 17.94 -32.85
C LEU A 151 9.40 16.87 -33.25
N ARG A 152 9.56 15.60 -32.84
CA ARG A 152 8.53 14.56 -32.97
C ARG A 152 7.68 14.53 -31.71
N THR A 153 6.54 15.22 -31.75
CA THR A 153 5.52 15.13 -30.69
C THR A 153 5.02 13.69 -30.60
N ARG A 154 5.08 13.11 -29.40
CA ARG A 154 4.47 11.80 -29.15
C ARG A 154 2.95 11.91 -29.41
N PRO A 155 2.30 10.87 -29.95
CA PRO A 155 0.85 10.90 -30.10
C PRO A 155 0.19 11.13 -28.73
N PRO A 156 -0.94 11.86 -28.68
CA PRO A 156 -1.61 12.15 -27.42
C PRO A 156 -1.99 10.84 -26.75
N LYS A 157 -1.65 10.71 -25.48
CA LYS A 157 -2.03 9.60 -24.61
C LYS A 157 -3.07 10.11 -23.62
N PRO A 158 -4.05 9.30 -23.23
CA PRO A 158 -4.94 9.68 -22.13
C PRO A 158 -4.10 9.91 -20.86
N PRO A 159 -4.36 10.99 -20.11
CA PRO A 159 -3.68 11.27 -18.87
C PRO A 159 -4.08 10.26 -17.79
N GLN A 160 -3.15 9.99 -16.86
CA GLN A 160 -3.41 9.07 -15.75
C GLN A 160 -4.42 9.68 -14.78
N ILE A 161 -5.45 8.91 -14.40
CA ILE A 161 -6.41 9.33 -13.38
C ILE A 161 -5.76 9.14 -12.00
N VAL A 162 -5.56 10.24 -11.29
CA VAL A 162 -4.97 10.27 -9.94
C VAL A 162 -5.89 11.07 -9.05
N PHE A 163 -6.17 10.53 -7.87
CA PHE A 163 -7.02 11.15 -6.88
C PHE A 163 -6.20 11.55 -5.64
N PRO A 164 -6.53 12.68 -4.98
CA PRO A 164 -5.83 13.08 -3.76
C PRO A 164 -5.95 12.03 -2.64
N GLU A 165 -7.09 11.32 -2.60
CA GLU A 165 -7.37 10.26 -1.64
C GLU A 165 -6.45 9.04 -1.82
N ASP A 166 -5.83 8.84 -2.99
CA ASP A 166 -4.91 7.72 -3.24
C ASP A 166 -3.65 7.78 -2.37
N GLN A 167 -3.22 8.98 -1.97
CA GLN A 167 -2.13 9.14 -1.01
C GLN A 167 -2.56 8.68 0.39
N LEU A 168 -3.76 9.06 0.80
CA LEU A 168 -4.34 8.69 2.10
C LEU A 168 -4.60 7.18 2.18
N ARG A 169 -5.09 6.57 1.08
CA ARG A 169 -5.24 5.10 0.95
C ARG A 169 -3.94 4.37 1.20
N ARG A 170 -2.87 4.76 0.50
CA ARG A 170 -1.55 4.13 0.64
C ARG A 170 -1.06 4.19 2.08
N ARG A 171 -1.15 5.36 2.72
CA ARG A 171 -0.75 5.54 4.10
C ARG A 171 -1.57 4.68 5.07
N PHE A 172 -2.90 4.72 4.95
CA PHE A 172 -3.79 3.99 5.85
C PHE A 172 -3.56 2.47 5.81
N TYR A 173 -3.45 1.88 4.61
CA TYR A 173 -3.24 0.44 4.47
C TYR A 173 -1.81 -0.01 4.76
N GLN A 174 -0.82 0.89 4.70
CA GLN A 174 0.52 0.63 5.21
C GLN A 174 0.53 0.52 6.74
N ASP A 175 -0.16 1.44 7.41
CA ASP A 175 -0.27 1.42 8.88
C ASP A 175 -1.15 0.25 9.38
N HIS A 176 -2.13 -0.19 8.57
CA HIS A 176 -3.11 -1.22 8.93
C HIS A 176 -3.13 -2.39 7.93
N PRO A 177 -2.07 -3.21 7.87
CA PRO A 177 -1.98 -4.31 6.91
C PRO A 177 -3.11 -5.34 7.07
N HIS A 178 -3.59 -5.56 8.29
CA HIS A 178 -4.65 -6.54 8.56
C HIS A 178 -6.04 -6.08 8.09
N GLU A 179 -6.23 -4.79 7.78
CA GLU A 179 -7.48 -4.34 7.17
C GLU A 179 -7.62 -4.87 5.72
N LEU A 180 -6.52 -5.22 5.07
CA LEU A 180 -6.54 -5.90 3.75
C LEU A 180 -7.01 -7.36 3.84
N LEU A 181 -6.89 -8.00 5.02
CA LEU A 181 -7.35 -9.37 5.24
C LEU A 181 -8.88 -9.43 5.37
N ARG A 182 -9.54 -8.29 5.68
CA ARG A 182 -11.00 -8.24 5.76
C ARG A 182 -11.59 -8.33 4.34
N PRO A 183 -12.43 -9.34 4.05
CA PRO A 183 -12.99 -9.50 2.71
C PRO A 183 -13.91 -8.32 2.37
N ARG A 184 -13.79 -7.82 1.14
CA ARG A 184 -14.59 -6.72 0.61
C ARG A 184 -15.13 -7.09 -0.76
N SER A 185 -16.44 -6.94 -0.95
CA SER A 185 -17.05 -7.00 -2.28
C SER A 185 -16.75 -5.72 -3.05
N VAL A 186 -16.25 -5.87 -4.27
CA VAL A 186 -16.02 -4.78 -5.23
C VAL A 186 -17.21 -4.62 -6.20
N GLN A 187 -18.14 -5.57 -6.18
CA GLN A 187 -19.32 -5.51 -7.02
C GLN A 187 -20.24 -4.36 -6.58
N GLU A 188 -20.46 -3.42 -7.49
CA GLU A 188 -21.35 -2.30 -7.26
C GLU A 188 -22.79 -2.81 -7.16
N THR A 189 -23.41 -2.64 -5.99
CA THR A 189 -24.77 -3.13 -5.69
C THR A 189 -25.82 -2.03 -5.86
N THR A 190 -25.45 -0.78 -5.61
CA THR A 190 -26.32 0.38 -5.76
C THR A 190 -26.30 0.88 -7.20
N ASN A 191 -27.39 1.49 -7.67
CA ASN A 191 -27.55 2.10 -9.01
C ASN A 191 -26.60 3.31 -9.28
N GLY A 192 -25.33 3.23 -8.87
CA GLY A 192 -24.34 4.29 -8.97
C GLY A 192 -24.49 5.42 -7.95
N VAL A 193 -25.38 5.31 -6.96
CA VAL A 193 -25.55 6.34 -5.93
C VAL A 193 -24.47 6.18 -4.86
N ASN A 194 -23.47 7.05 -4.91
CA ASN A 194 -22.42 7.12 -3.90
C ASN A 194 -22.90 7.87 -2.65
N ARG A 195 -22.38 7.46 -1.48
CA ARG A 195 -22.55 8.21 -0.24
C ARG A 195 -21.96 9.62 -0.38
N THR A 196 -22.78 10.63 -0.12
CA THR A 196 -22.39 12.06 -0.14
C THR A 196 -22.02 12.57 1.25
N ASP A 197 -22.69 12.05 2.27
CA ASP A 197 -22.61 12.57 3.63
C ASP A 197 -21.54 11.82 4.41
N TRP A 198 -20.40 12.49 4.62
CA TRP A 198 -19.25 11.97 5.37
C TRP A 198 -19.03 12.67 6.71
N SER A 199 -20.10 13.26 7.28
CA SER A 199 -20.05 13.95 8.57
C SER A 199 -19.79 13.01 9.74
N GLN A 200 -20.31 11.78 9.66
CA GLN A 200 -20.06 10.71 10.62
C GLN A 200 -19.36 9.55 9.91
N LEU A 201 -18.48 8.84 10.61
CA LEU A 201 -17.79 7.69 10.02
C LEU A 201 -18.75 6.53 9.73
N HIS A 202 -19.69 6.27 10.64
CA HIS A 202 -20.66 5.18 10.56
C HIS A 202 -22.09 5.71 10.70
N ASP A 203 -22.94 5.39 9.72
CA ASP A 203 -24.35 5.82 9.64
C ASP A 203 -25.21 4.59 9.25
N PRO A 204 -25.53 3.68 10.18
CA PRO A 204 -26.18 2.41 9.86
C PRO A 204 -27.60 2.58 9.29
N ILE A 205 -28.28 3.70 9.61
CA ILE A 205 -29.65 3.99 9.14
C ILE A 205 -29.67 4.32 7.64
N ARG A 206 -28.70 5.11 7.16
CA ARG A 206 -28.66 5.60 5.77
C ARG A 206 -27.79 4.73 4.87
N TYR A 207 -26.72 4.18 5.42
CA TYR A 207 -25.73 3.39 4.70
C TYR A 207 -25.48 2.10 5.49
N PRO A 208 -26.37 1.11 5.34
CA PRO A 208 -26.21 -0.17 6.02
C PRO A 208 -24.96 -0.85 5.46
N GLY A 209 -24.01 -1.14 6.33
CA GLY A 209 -22.77 -1.80 5.95
C GLY A 209 -21.68 -1.67 7.01
N PRO A 210 -20.70 -2.59 7.01
CA PRO A 210 -19.56 -2.49 7.90
C PRO A 210 -18.69 -1.29 7.52
N VAL A 211 -18.06 -0.69 8.52
CA VAL A 211 -17.08 0.37 8.28
C VAL A 211 -15.84 -0.24 7.64
N THR A 212 -15.30 0.42 6.62
CA THR A 212 -14.08 0.01 5.90
C THR A 212 -13.04 1.12 5.94
N GLY A 213 -11.80 0.81 5.57
CA GLY A 213 -10.76 1.81 5.38
C GLY A 213 -11.20 2.99 4.51
N GLU A 214 -11.95 2.74 3.43
CA GLU A 214 -12.45 3.80 2.54
C GLU A 214 -13.33 4.83 3.28
N HIS A 215 -14.12 4.38 4.26
CA HIS A 215 -14.91 5.29 5.08
C HIS A 215 -14.04 6.24 5.91
N VAL A 216 -12.92 5.73 6.42
CA VAL A 216 -11.94 6.53 7.19
C VAL A 216 -11.32 7.60 6.31
N ILE A 217 -10.91 7.23 5.10
CA ILE A 217 -10.28 8.14 4.13
C ILE A 217 -11.26 9.23 3.69
N GLN A 218 -12.51 8.88 3.38
CA GLN A 218 -13.53 9.85 2.98
C GLN A 218 -13.92 10.77 4.14
N HIS A 219 -14.03 10.24 5.37
CA HIS A 219 -14.26 11.05 6.56
C HIS A 219 -13.06 11.98 6.85
N GLN A 220 -11.83 11.51 6.70
CA GLN A 220 -10.63 12.32 6.82
C GLN A 220 -10.63 13.47 5.81
N LEU A 221 -10.94 13.19 4.55
CA LEU A 221 -11.05 14.21 3.50
C LEU A 221 -12.15 15.24 3.83
N TYR A 222 -13.29 14.78 4.34
CA TYR A 222 -14.37 15.65 4.81
C TYR A 222 -13.90 16.57 5.94
N LEU A 223 -13.18 16.04 6.94
CA LEU A 223 -12.63 16.83 8.05
C LEU A 223 -11.65 17.90 7.55
N MET A 224 -10.81 17.57 6.57
CA MET A 224 -9.87 18.52 5.95
C MET A 224 -10.63 19.60 5.16
N ARG A 225 -11.68 19.24 4.43
CA ARG A 225 -12.47 20.17 3.61
C ARG A 225 -13.36 21.09 4.45
N THR A 226 -14.10 20.54 5.39
CA THR A 226 -15.13 21.26 6.15
C THR A 226 -14.54 21.95 7.38
N HIS A 227 -13.70 21.24 8.14
CA HIS A 227 -13.14 21.73 9.41
C HIS A 227 -11.73 22.32 9.27
N ARG A 228 -11.16 22.34 8.06
CA ARG A 228 -9.81 22.89 7.78
C ARG A 228 -8.71 22.28 8.65
N LEU A 229 -8.89 21.03 9.08
CA LEU A 229 -7.87 20.32 9.85
C LEU A 229 -6.69 19.95 8.95
N THR A 230 -5.49 19.88 9.55
CA THR A 230 -4.32 19.33 8.89
C THR A 230 -4.52 17.84 8.63
N GLU A 231 -3.82 17.29 7.62
CA GLU A 231 -3.94 15.87 7.25
C GLU A 231 -3.73 14.94 8.45
N GLN A 232 -2.71 15.21 9.27
CA GLN A 232 -2.36 14.39 10.44
C GLN A 232 -3.42 14.48 11.55
N ALA A 233 -3.95 15.66 11.83
CA ALA A 233 -4.98 15.84 12.85
C ALA A 233 -6.31 15.19 12.41
N ALA A 234 -6.67 15.34 11.14
CA ALA A 234 -7.82 14.69 10.54
C ALA A 234 -7.67 13.15 10.57
N TYR A 235 -6.47 12.64 10.25
CA TYR A 235 -6.15 11.22 10.31
C TYR A 235 -6.32 10.65 11.72
N ALA A 236 -5.71 11.29 12.72
CA ALA A 236 -5.81 10.84 14.12
C ALA A 236 -7.25 10.79 14.61
N ARG A 237 -8.08 11.77 14.23
CA ARG A 237 -9.51 11.80 14.58
C ARG A 237 -10.30 10.70 13.88
N ALA A 238 -10.11 10.51 12.57
CA ALA A 238 -10.81 9.51 11.79
C ALA A 238 -10.44 8.09 12.22
N VAL A 239 -9.15 7.82 12.43
CA VAL A 239 -8.65 6.53 12.91
C VAL A 239 -9.10 6.26 14.35
N GLY A 240 -9.11 7.27 15.23
CA GLY A 240 -9.64 7.12 16.58
C GLY A 240 -11.11 6.70 16.62
N GLN A 241 -11.94 7.27 15.73
CA GLN A 241 -13.34 6.82 15.57
C GLN A 241 -13.42 5.39 15.01
N PHE A 242 -12.58 5.07 14.02
CA PHE A 242 -12.50 3.74 13.44
C PHE A 242 -12.15 2.66 14.48
N TYR A 243 -11.16 2.93 15.34
CA TYR A 243 -10.79 2.02 16.42
C TYR A 243 -11.92 1.80 17.43
N ARG A 244 -12.68 2.84 17.77
CA ARG A 244 -13.85 2.68 18.66
C ARG A 244 -14.90 1.75 18.04
N ILE A 245 -15.14 1.88 16.74
CA ILE A 245 -16.10 1.03 16.03
C ILE A 245 -15.59 -0.41 15.95
N ARG A 246 -14.30 -0.61 15.64
CA ARG A 246 -13.70 -1.95 15.62
C ARG A 246 -13.71 -2.63 16.99
N ALA A 247 -13.32 -1.91 18.04
CA ALA A 247 -13.39 -2.42 19.41
C ALA A 247 -14.82 -2.80 19.80
N ARG A 248 -15.80 -2.02 19.34
CA ARG A 248 -17.22 -2.33 19.54
C ARG A 248 -17.64 -3.59 18.81
N GLU A 249 -17.33 -3.74 17.52
CA GLU A 249 -17.64 -4.94 16.73
C GLU A 249 -17.06 -6.22 17.38
N ASP A 250 -15.81 -6.14 17.87
CA ASP A 250 -15.13 -7.28 18.49
C ASP A 250 -15.76 -7.65 19.85
N LEU A 251 -16.14 -6.64 20.65
CA LEU A 251 -16.84 -6.86 21.92
C LEU A 251 -18.23 -7.44 21.68
N GLU A 252 -18.99 -6.87 20.74
CA GLU A 252 -20.34 -7.35 20.38
C GLU A 252 -20.31 -8.82 19.96
N ARG A 253 -19.30 -9.22 19.17
CA ARG A 253 -19.12 -10.64 18.79
C ARG A 253 -18.86 -11.54 20.00
N LYS A 254 -17.92 -11.17 20.87
CA LYS A 254 -17.57 -11.96 22.06
C LYS A 254 -18.76 -12.10 23.01
N VAL A 255 -19.45 -11.00 23.27
CA VAL A 255 -20.63 -11.00 24.14
C VAL A 255 -21.75 -11.85 23.53
N ALA A 256 -21.96 -11.78 22.21
CA ALA A 256 -22.94 -12.62 21.54
C ALA A 256 -22.63 -14.11 21.66
N GLU A 257 -21.35 -14.49 21.52
CA GLU A 257 -20.89 -15.87 21.74
C GLU A 257 -21.12 -16.32 23.19
N GLU A 258 -20.69 -15.52 24.18
CA GLU A 258 -20.89 -15.80 25.60
C GLU A 258 -22.36 -15.96 25.97
N GLN A 259 -23.21 -15.06 25.48
CA GLN A 259 -24.66 -15.15 25.68
C GLN A 259 -25.22 -16.42 25.04
N ALA A 260 -24.83 -16.75 23.80
CA ALA A 260 -25.27 -17.97 23.15
C ALA A 260 -24.90 -19.22 23.98
N TYR A 261 -23.68 -19.30 24.52
CA TYR A 261 -23.27 -20.38 25.40
C TYR A 261 -24.10 -20.44 26.68
N HIS A 262 -24.35 -19.29 27.31
CA HIS A 262 -25.17 -19.21 28.51
C HIS A 262 -26.60 -19.72 28.27
N PHE A 263 -27.16 -19.49 27.08
CA PHE A 263 -28.47 -20.02 26.66
C PHE A 263 -28.43 -21.45 26.10
N GLY A 264 -27.29 -22.16 26.23
CA GLY A 264 -27.14 -23.56 25.85
C GLY A 264 -26.82 -23.81 24.38
N ALA A 265 -26.45 -22.78 23.61
CA ALA A 265 -25.90 -22.98 22.27
C ALA A 265 -24.56 -23.71 22.36
N LYS A 266 -24.33 -24.66 21.46
CA LYS A 266 -23.06 -25.40 21.38
C LYS A 266 -22.10 -24.67 20.45
N PRO A 267 -20.78 -24.66 20.77
CA PRO A 267 -19.78 -24.04 19.90
C PRO A 267 -19.78 -24.74 18.54
N LEU A 268 -19.71 -23.94 17.46
CA LEU A 268 -19.30 -24.48 16.17
C LEU A 268 -17.81 -24.85 16.23
N VAL A 269 -17.36 -25.68 15.28
CA VAL A 269 -15.94 -26.00 15.15
C VAL A 269 -15.18 -24.69 14.89
N SER A 270 -14.23 -24.36 15.76
CA SER A 270 -13.46 -23.13 15.64
C SER A 270 -12.63 -23.10 14.37
N ASP A 271 -12.41 -21.92 13.79
CA ASP A 271 -11.55 -21.76 12.60
C ASP A 271 -10.14 -22.30 12.84
N ALA A 272 -9.62 -22.17 14.07
CA ALA A 272 -8.31 -22.72 14.45
C ALA A 272 -8.30 -24.25 14.37
N GLU A 273 -9.37 -24.91 14.81
CA GLU A 273 -9.49 -26.37 14.71
C GLU A 273 -9.68 -26.82 13.26
N ILE A 274 -10.45 -26.08 12.46
CA ILE A 274 -10.58 -26.34 11.02
C ILE A 274 -9.19 -26.27 10.36
N ASN A 275 -8.41 -25.23 10.65
CA ASN A 275 -7.06 -25.05 10.10
C ASN A 275 -6.11 -26.18 10.55
N LEU A 276 -6.09 -26.54 11.83
CA LEU A 276 -5.25 -27.65 12.33
C LEU A 276 -5.58 -28.98 11.63
N ARG A 277 -6.86 -29.26 11.37
CA ARG A 277 -7.27 -30.45 10.62
C ARG A 277 -6.80 -30.40 9.16
N LEU A 278 -6.80 -29.24 8.52
CA LEU A 278 -6.29 -29.06 7.16
C LEU A 278 -4.76 -29.23 7.12
N GLU A 279 -4.05 -28.68 8.10
CA GLU A 279 -2.61 -28.83 8.26
C GLU A 279 -2.21 -30.30 8.45
N ALA A 280 -2.88 -31.02 9.36
CA ALA A 280 -2.63 -32.45 9.58
C ALA A 280 -2.86 -33.28 8.30
N LYS A 281 -3.93 -32.97 7.54
CA LYS A 281 -4.17 -33.59 6.22
C LYS A 281 -3.06 -33.28 5.23
N GLN A 282 -2.47 -32.09 5.27
CA GLN A 282 -1.39 -31.71 4.37
C GLN A 282 -0.05 -32.33 4.78
N LEU A 283 0.23 -32.42 6.09
CA LEU A 283 1.41 -33.10 6.63
C LEU A 283 1.41 -34.58 6.24
N SER A 284 0.31 -35.29 6.46
CA SER A 284 0.22 -36.71 6.05
C SER A 284 0.44 -36.96 4.55
N LYS A 285 0.09 -35.99 3.70
CA LYS A 285 0.42 -36.03 2.26
C LYS A 285 1.90 -35.76 2.03
N SER A 286 2.48 -34.78 2.72
CA SER A 286 3.89 -34.43 2.64
C SER A 286 4.79 -35.59 3.11
N ASP A 287 4.43 -36.25 4.20
CA ASP A 287 5.19 -37.36 4.79
C ASP A 287 5.35 -38.50 3.79
N LYS A 288 4.27 -38.88 3.10
CA LYS A 288 4.32 -39.90 2.03
C LYS A 288 5.27 -39.52 0.90
N VAL A 289 5.29 -38.25 0.50
CA VAL A 289 6.21 -37.75 -0.55
C VAL A 289 7.65 -37.75 -0.05
N LEU A 290 7.88 -37.43 1.22
CA LEU A 290 9.21 -37.48 1.82
C LEU A 290 9.72 -38.91 1.91
N GLU A 291 8.91 -39.85 2.37
CA GLU A 291 9.23 -41.28 2.40
C GLU A 291 9.60 -41.80 1.01
N GLU A 292 8.82 -41.46 -0.02
CA GLU A 292 9.13 -41.82 -1.41
C GLU A 292 10.45 -41.22 -1.89
N LYS A 293 10.70 -39.93 -1.62
CA LYS A 293 11.96 -39.27 -1.98
C LYS A 293 13.15 -39.86 -1.24
N GLU A 294 12.99 -40.23 0.03
CA GLU A 294 14.02 -40.91 0.80
C GLU A 294 14.32 -42.29 0.23
N ALA A 295 13.30 -43.05 -0.14
CA ALA A 295 13.47 -44.35 -0.80
C ALA A 295 14.22 -44.21 -2.13
N ILE A 296 13.84 -43.24 -2.97
CA ILE A 296 14.54 -42.93 -4.22
C ILE A 296 15.99 -42.53 -3.95
N ARG A 297 16.24 -41.64 -2.98
CA ARG A 297 17.60 -41.22 -2.61
C ARG A 297 18.46 -42.40 -2.16
N ARG A 298 17.89 -43.31 -1.36
CA ARG A 298 18.57 -44.55 -0.93
C ARG A 298 18.88 -45.48 -2.11
N MET A 299 17.95 -45.64 -3.06
CA MET A 299 18.20 -46.42 -4.28
C MET A 299 19.30 -45.79 -5.14
N GLN A 300 19.30 -44.45 -5.27
CA GLN A 300 20.31 -43.72 -6.02
C GLN A 300 21.68 -43.80 -5.36
N SER A 301 21.79 -43.66 -4.04
CA SER A 301 23.06 -43.82 -3.32
C SER A 301 23.59 -45.25 -3.44
N ALA A 302 22.73 -46.25 -3.27
CA ALA A 302 23.12 -47.66 -3.45
C ALA A 302 23.56 -47.96 -4.90
N SER A 303 22.91 -47.33 -5.90
CA SER A 303 23.32 -47.47 -7.30
C SER A 303 24.64 -46.75 -7.58
N ALA A 304 24.85 -45.56 -7.00
CA ALA A 304 26.10 -44.83 -7.11
C ALA A 304 27.27 -45.59 -6.47
N GLU A 305 27.07 -46.20 -5.31
CA GLU A 305 28.08 -47.06 -4.65
C GLU A 305 28.44 -48.28 -5.50
N LYS A 306 27.46 -48.93 -6.14
CA LYS A 306 27.71 -50.04 -7.08
C LYS A 306 28.50 -49.57 -8.29
N ASN A 307 28.15 -48.42 -8.86
CA ASN A 307 28.87 -47.84 -9.99
C ASN A 307 30.32 -47.46 -9.62
N PHE A 308 30.54 -46.88 -8.44
CA PHE A 308 31.88 -46.55 -7.93
C PHE A 308 32.77 -47.79 -7.78
N LYS A 309 32.26 -48.87 -7.18
CA LYS A 309 32.98 -50.14 -7.05
C LYS A 309 33.31 -50.79 -8.41
N ASN A 310 32.43 -50.68 -9.39
CA ASN A 310 32.70 -51.18 -10.75
C ASN A 310 33.80 -50.40 -11.47
N THR A 311 33.89 -49.07 -11.28
CA THR A 311 35.01 -48.27 -11.83
C THR A 311 36.35 -48.58 -11.19
N GLU A 312 36.40 -48.85 -9.88
CA GLU A 312 37.63 -49.28 -9.21
C GLU A 312 38.10 -50.67 -9.67
N ALA A 313 37.16 -51.60 -9.89
CA ALA A 313 37.48 -52.92 -10.43
C ALA A 313 37.90 -52.92 -11.91
N GLY A 314 37.50 -51.89 -12.69
CA GLY A 314 37.86 -51.72 -14.10
C GLY A 314 39.17 -50.97 -14.37
N GLY A 315 39.86 -50.46 -13.33
CA GLY A 315 41.07 -49.64 -13.45
C GLY A 315 42.41 -50.39 -13.44
N VAL A 316 42.43 -51.73 -13.57
CA VAL A 316 43.66 -52.56 -13.45
C VAL A 316 44.20 -53.04 -14.81
N PHE A 317 43.94 -52.33 -15.91
CA PHE A 317 44.60 -52.61 -17.20
C PHE A 317 44.90 -51.31 -17.97
N SER A 318 46.11 -50.76 -17.75
CA SER A 318 46.98 -50.02 -18.69
C SER A 318 48.26 -49.61 -17.98
#